data_AF-A0A533T744-F1
#
_entry.id   AF-A0A533T744-F1
#
_cell.length_a   1.000
_cell.length_b   1.000
_cell.length_c   1.000
_cell.angle_alpha   90.00
_cell.angle_beta   90.00
_cell.angle_gamma   90.00
#
_symmetry.space_group_name_H-M   'P 1'
#
loop_
_entity.id
_entity.type
_entity.pdbx_description
1 polymer ?
#
loop_
_entity_poly.entity_id
_entity_poly.type
_entity_poly.pdbx_seq_one_letter_code
_entity_poly.pdbx_strand_id
1 'polypeptide(L)' 'MEATFSETGNSESDIVTPELLVIMSAAIAAYLGKNVRIRRARFITDQGPSSWSQLGRVSIQSSHTFSITK' A
#
# COMPACT_ATOMS: atom_id res chain seq x y z
N MET A 1 16.02 -20.28 30.41
CA MET A 1 15.14 -20.20 29.24
C MET A 1 14.90 -18.71 29.01
N GLU A 2 15.87 -18.02 28.40
CA GLU A 2 15.74 -16.59 28.10
C GLU A 2 15.12 -16.46 26.72
N ALA A 3 13.95 -15.82 26.66
CA ALA A 3 13.35 -15.41 25.41
C ALA A 3 14.21 -14.29 24.83
N THR A 4 14.97 -14.59 23.78
CA THR A 4 15.68 -13.60 22.99
C THR A 4 14.63 -12.68 22.35
N PHE A 5 14.63 -11.42 22.80
CA PHE A 5 13.87 -10.34 22.18
C PHE A 5 14.35 -10.20 20.72
N SER A 6 13.51 -10.60 19.77
CA SER A 6 13.79 -10.42 18.35
C SER A 6 13.85 -8.93 18.05
N GLU A 7 15.07 -8.43 17.91
CA GLU A 7 15.37 -7.12 17.37
C GLU A 7 14.78 -7.09 15.95
N THR A 8 13.62 -6.42 15.80
CA THR A 8 13.07 -6.09 14.49
C THR A 8 14.08 -5.17 13.82
N GLY A 9 14.97 -5.76 13.03
CA GLY A 9 15.89 -5.03 12.17
C GLY A 9 15.07 -4.11 11.28
N ASN A 10 15.13 -2.82 11.57
CA ASN A 10 14.65 -1.78 10.67
C ASN A 10 15.57 -1.82 9.45
N SER A 11 15.21 -2.63 8.45
CA SER A 11 15.92 -2.65 7.18
C SER A 11 15.78 -1.26 6.56
N GLU A 12 16.90 -0.68 6.10
CA GLU A 12 16.93 0.63 5.44
C GLU A 12 15.94 0.77 4.27
N SER A 13 15.38 -0.35 3.80
CA SER A 13 14.29 -0.44 2.83
C SER A 13 12.97 0.20 3.25
N ASP A 14 12.71 0.39 4.55
CA ASP A 14 11.44 0.97 5.04
C ASP A 14 11.48 2.49 5.23
N ILE A 15 12.62 3.12 4.89
CA ILE A 15 12.79 4.56 4.97
C ILE A 15 12.46 5.16 3.62
N VAL A 16 11.42 6.00 3.56
CA VAL A 16 11.11 6.76 2.36
C VAL A 16 12.20 7.80 2.16
N THR A 17 13.08 7.57 1.18
CA THR A 17 14.19 8.46 0.88
C THR A 17 13.71 9.77 0.21
N PRO A 18 14.43 10.88 0.40
CA PRO A 18 14.07 12.15 -0.23
C PRO A 18 14.12 12.08 -1.75
N GLU A 19 15.03 11.29 -2.34
CA GLU A 19 15.12 11.09 -3.79
C GLU A 19 13.83 10.46 -4.33
N LEU A 20 13.30 9.48 -3.62
CA LEU A 20 12.06 8.80 -4.00
C LEU A 20 10.85 9.74 -3.91
N LEU A 21 10.80 10.61 -2.90
CA LEU A 21 9.80 11.68 -2.80
C LEU A 21 9.86 12.66 -3.97
N VAL A 22 11.06 13.07 -4.40
CA VAL A 22 11.24 13.95 -5.55
C VAL A 22 10.72 13.29 -6.83
N ILE A 23 11.13 12.05 -7.09
CA ILE A 23 10.69 11.29 -8.28
C ILE A 23 9.16 11.14 -8.27
N MET A 24 8.56 10.76 -7.15
CA MET A 24 7.10 10.66 -7.03
C MET A 24 6.42 12.01 -7.27
N SER A 25 6.94 13.09 -6.68
CA SER A 25 6.34 14.42 -6.85
C SER A 25 6.39 14.89 -8.31
N ALA A 26 7.49 14.65 -9.01
CA ALA A 26 7.65 14.98 -10.43
C ALA A 26 6.71 14.16 -11.31
N ALA A 27 6.61 12.85 -11.08
CA ALA A 27 5.72 11.97 -11.82
C ALA A 27 4.24 12.37 -11.64
N ILE A 28 3.81 12.65 -10.41
CA ILE A 28 2.42 13.06 -10.13
C ILE A 28 2.16 14.46 -10.72
N ALA A 29 3.12 15.38 -10.64
CA ALA A 29 2.99 16.72 -11.21
C ALA A 29 2.89 16.68 -12.73
N ALA A 30 3.70 15.84 -13.39
CA ALA A 30 3.63 15.61 -14.83
C ALA A 30 2.30 14.98 -15.26
N TYR A 31 1.79 14.02 -14.49
CA TYR A 31 0.51 13.37 -14.76
C TYR A 31 -0.70 14.31 -14.58
N LEU A 32 -0.70 15.12 -13.51
CA LEU A 32 -1.82 16.02 -13.21
C LEU A 32 -1.70 17.41 -13.85
N GLY A 33 -0.52 17.79 -14.35
CA GLY A 33 -0.23 19.12 -14.89
C GLY A 33 -0.24 20.25 -13.86
N LYS A 34 -0.08 19.95 -12.56
CA LYS A 34 -0.16 20.93 -11.46
C LYS A 34 0.86 20.65 -10.36
N ASN A 35 1.19 21.68 -9.57
CA ASN A 35 2.08 21.52 -8.41
C ASN A 35 1.49 20.56 -7.37
N VAL A 36 2.31 19.59 -6.94
CA VAL A 36 1.94 18.54 -6.00
C VAL A 36 2.70 18.73 -4.68
N ARG A 37 1.97 18.74 -3.57
CA ARG A 37 2.56 18.76 -2.23
C ARG A 37 2.28 17.43 -1.53
N ILE A 38 3.31 16.61 -1.37
CA ILE A 38 3.21 15.34 -0.63
C ILE A 38 3.22 15.65 0.87
N ARG A 39 2.13 15.30 1.58
CA ARG A 39 2.01 15.52 3.03
C ARG A 39 2.50 14.34 3.87
N ARG A 40 2.33 13.13 3.35
CA ARG A 40 2.68 11.88 4.05
C ARG A 40 3.01 10.83 3.00
N ALA A 41 4.14 10.16 3.18
CA ALA A 41 4.52 8.98 2.42
C ALA A 41 4.99 7.93 3.43
N ARG A 42 4.59 6.68 3.23
CA ARG A 42 4.96 5.54 4.05
C ARG A 42 4.86 4.29 3.20
N PHE A 43 5.81 3.38 3.36
CA PHE A 43 5.67 2.04 2.79
C PHE A 43 4.53 1.29 3.49
N ILE A 44 3.64 0.73 2.68
CA ILE A 44 2.57 -0.12 3.18
C ILE A 44 3.15 -1.53 3.26
N THR A 45 3.75 -1.88 4.39
CA THR A 45 4.16 -3.25 4.68
C THR A 45 2.95 -4.07 5.11
N ASP A 46 2.83 -5.27 4.55
CA ASP A 46 1.87 -6.34 4.84
C ASP A 46 0.52 -5.90 5.45
N GLN A 47 -0.47 -5.64 4.59
CA GLN A 47 -1.86 -5.38 4.98
C GLN A 47 -2.74 -6.64 4.87
N GLY A 48 -2.15 -7.84 4.79
CA GLY A 48 -2.87 -9.04 4.40
C GLY A 48 -3.30 -8.98 2.92
N PRO A 49 -4.34 -9.74 2.50
CA PRO A 49 -4.74 -9.80 1.09
C PRO A 49 -5.07 -8.39 0.58
N SER A 50 -4.42 -7.97 -0.52
CA SER A 50 -4.55 -6.60 -1.03
C SER A 50 -6.02 -6.21 -1.17
N SER A 51 -6.39 -5.00 -0.71
CA SER A 51 -7.77 -4.52 -0.79
C SER A 51 -8.28 -4.52 -2.23
N TRP A 52 -7.38 -4.36 -3.21
CA TRP A 52 -7.69 -4.44 -4.64
C TRP A 52 -8.02 -5.88 -5.07
N SER A 53 -7.25 -6.86 -4.60
CA SER A 53 -7.56 -8.29 -4.80
C SER A 53 -8.86 -8.70 -4.11
N GLN A 54 -9.16 -8.12 -2.94
CA GLN A 54 -10.39 -8.41 -2.20
C GLN A 54 -11.62 -7.79 -2.87
N LEU A 55 -11.52 -6.54 -3.34
CA LEU A 55 -12.56 -5.87 -4.12
C LEU A 55 -12.81 -6.58 -5.46
N GLY A 56 -11.75 -7.02 -6.15
CA GLY A 56 -11.87 -7.81 -7.38
C GLY A 56 -12.64 -9.12 -7.17
N ARG A 57 -12.32 -9.85 -6.08
CA ARG A 57 -13.06 -11.07 -5.71
C ARG A 57 -14.53 -10.78 -5.40
N VAL A 58 -14.82 -9.75 -4.60
CA VAL A 58 -16.20 -9.35 -4.26
C VAL A 58 -16.97 -8.91 -5.51
N SER A 59 -16.34 -8.17 -6.42
CA SER A 59 -16.97 -7.73 -7.68
C SER A 59 -17.31 -8.90 -8.59
N ILE A 60 -16.45 -9.92 -8.67
CA ILE A 60 -16.74 -11.13 -9.45
C ILE A 60 -17.85 -11.93 -8.77
N GLN A 61 -17.77 -12.12 -7.44
CA GLN A 61 -18.80 -12.83 -6.68
C GLN A 61 -20.18 -12.16 -6.75
N SER A 62 -20.23 -10.82 -6.68
CA SER A 62 -21.48 -10.07 -6.78
C SER A 62 -22.06 -10.13 -8.20
N SER A 63 -21.22 -10.08 -9.24
CA SER A 63 -21.67 -10.21 -10.64
C SER A 63 -22.34 -11.56 -10.91
N HIS A 64 -21.93 -12.60 -10.20
CA HIS A 64 -22.47 -13.94 -10.34
C HIS A 64 -23.71 -14.21 -9.46
N THR A 65 -24.23 -13.22 -8.73
CA THR A 65 -25.40 -13.33 -7.83
C THR A 65 -25.40 -14.65 -7.06
N PHE A 66 -24.49 -14.82 -6.11
CA PHE A 66 -24.67 -15.84 -5.07
C PHE A 66 -25.76 -15.38 -4.10
N SER A 67 -27.01 -15.45 -4.56
CA SER A 67 -28.18 -15.39 -3.68
C SER A 67 -28.17 -16.68 -2.87
N ILE A 68 -27.51 -16.66 -1.71
CA ILE A 68 -27.70 -17.71 -0.72
C ILE A 68 -29.05 -17.48 -0.07
N THR A 69 -30.09 -17.90 -0.76
CA THR A 69 -31.45 -17.93 -0.23
C THR A 69 -31.46 -18.97 0.90
N LYS A 70 -31.84 -18.51 2.10
CA LYS A 70 -31.92 -19.27 3.36
C LYS A 70 -33.00 -20.34 3.32
#